data_AF-Q9BDX4-F1
#
_entry.id   AF-Q9BDX4-F1
#
_cell.length_a   1.000
_cell.length_b   1.000
_cell.length_c   1.000
_cell.angle_alpha   90.00
_cell.angle_beta   90.00
_cell.angle_gamma   90.00
#
_symmetry.space_group_name_H-M   'P 1'
#
loop_
_entity.id
_entity.type
_entity.pdbx_description
1 polymer ?
#
loop_
_entity_poly.entity_id
_entity_poly.type
_entity_poly.pdbx_seq_one_letter_code
_entity_poly.pdbx_strand_id
1 'polypeptide(L)'
;MSSFPILHLLLLLLGCQVPQAQGRPFSTDLPKQYFTMINEIMEMLNKSPSPSEEPLDSNEKETLLEDTLLRPNLDVFLNASSKFHKNGLLIWNNLKEFLPLLPTPTPRGEPISIMENNWGDFQRKLKKYLEALDNFLNFKNKP
;
A
#
# COMPACT_ATOMS: atom_id res chain seq x y z
N MET A 1 5.58 -58.53 -28.27
CA MET A 1 4.12 -58.46 -28.05
C MET A 1 3.89 -57.44 -26.94
N SER A 2 3.32 -56.27 -27.28
CA SER A 2 2.08 -55.70 -26.70
C SER A 2 2.08 -55.57 -25.18
N SER A 3 1.63 -54.51 -24.53
CA SER A 3 1.07 -53.21 -24.89
C SER A 3 0.69 -52.65 -23.52
N PHE A 4 1.22 -51.51 -23.08
CA PHE A 4 0.68 -50.82 -21.91
C PHE A 4 0.10 -49.48 -22.35
N PRO A 5 -1.14 -49.44 -22.90
CA PRO A 5 -1.76 -48.22 -23.40
C PRO A 5 -2.42 -47.37 -22.29
N ILE A 6 -2.04 -47.53 -21.02
CA ILE A 6 -2.71 -46.81 -19.91
C ILE A 6 -1.96 -45.53 -19.51
N LEU A 7 -0.68 -45.41 -19.87
CA LEU A 7 0.11 -44.23 -19.46
C LEU A 7 -0.32 -42.94 -20.17
N HIS A 8 -1.04 -43.03 -21.30
CA HIS A 8 -1.53 -41.86 -22.02
C HIS A 8 -2.66 -41.10 -21.31
N LEU A 9 -3.35 -41.71 -20.33
CA LEU A 9 -4.44 -41.01 -19.64
C LEU A 9 -3.95 -39.96 -18.63
N LEU A 10 -2.75 -40.13 -18.06
CA LEU A 10 -2.20 -39.19 -17.07
C LEU A 10 -1.64 -37.89 -17.69
N LEU A 11 -1.30 -37.90 -18.97
CA LEU A 11 -0.75 -36.72 -19.66
C LEU A 11 -1.80 -35.65 -19.96
N LEU A 12 -3.09 -36.00 -20.02
CA LEU A 12 -4.16 -35.02 -20.27
C LEU A 12 -4.46 -34.11 -19.07
N LEU A 13 -4.07 -34.49 -17.85
CA LEU A 13 -4.25 -33.66 -16.65
C LEU A 13 -3.18 -32.56 -16.49
N LEU A 14 -2.04 -32.66 -17.17
CA LEU A 14 -1.04 -31.57 -17.19
C LEU A 14 -1.43 -30.41 -18.13
N GLY A 15 -2.52 -30.55 -18.90
CA GLY A 15 -3.07 -29.48 -19.73
C GLY A 15 -3.66 -28.31 -18.93
N CYS A 16 -3.84 -28.45 -17.60
CA CYS A 16 -4.07 -27.32 -16.72
C CYS A 16 -2.75 -26.57 -16.47
N GLN A 17 -2.18 -25.99 -17.54
CA GLN A 17 -1.34 -24.82 -17.39
C GLN A 17 -2.24 -23.70 -16.87
N VAL A 18 -2.42 -23.68 -15.55
CA VAL A 18 -2.75 -22.45 -14.82
C VAL A 18 -1.82 -21.41 -15.41
N PRO A 19 -2.33 -20.27 -15.94
CA PRO A 19 -1.47 -19.20 -16.40
C PRO A 19 -0.48 -18.98 -15.29
N GLN A 20 0.78 -19.38 -15.54
CA GLN A 20 1.87 -19.12 -14.63
C GLN A 20 1.71 -17.64 -14.36
N ALA A 21 1.45 -17.29 -13.11
CA ALA A 21 1.44 -15.91 -12.68
C ALA A 21 2.86 -15.42 -12.92
N GLN A 22 3.14 -15.03 -14.16
CA GLN A 22 4.15 -14.08 -14.51
C GLN A 22 3.63 -12.82 -13.82
N GLY A 23 3.90 -12.73 -12.52
CA GLY A 23 3.78 -11.51 -11.77
C GLY A 23 4.44 -10.48 -12.66
N ARG A 24 3.63 -9.51 -13.10
CA ARG A 24 4.03 -8.44 -14.02
C ARG A 24 5.50 -8.13 -13.70
N PRO A 25 6.45 -8.37 -14.62
CA PRO A 25 7.85 -8.16 -14.31
C PRO A 25 7.94 -6.77 -13.73
N PHE A 26 8.44 -6.67 -12.49
CA PHE A 26 8.61 -5.40 -11.80
C PHE A 26 9.36 -4.52 -12.78
N SER A 27 8.65 -3.60 -13.45
CA SER A 27 9.28 -2.72 -14.41
C SER A 27 10.32 -1.96 -13.61
N THR A 28 11.51 -1.78 -14.17
CA THR A 28 12.60 -1.02 -13.53
C THR A 28 12.15 0.42 -13.17
N ASP A 29 11.02 0.87 -13.71
CA ASP A 29 10.40 2.16 -13.45
C ASP A 29 9.43 2.16 -12.24
N LEU A 30 8.99 0.99 -11.75
CA LEU A 30 8.06 0.92 -10.62
C LEU A 30 8.62 1.62 -9.37
N PRO A 31 9.93 1.48 -9.02
CA PRO A 31 10.48 2.21 -7.90
C PRO A 31 10.42 3.72 -8.04
N LYS A 32 10.71 4.22 -9.25
CA LYS A 32 10.61 5.64 -9.56
C LYS A 32 9.15 6.11 -9.48
N GLN A 33 8.21 5.28 -9.93
CA GLN A 33 6.79 5.62 -9.93
C GLN A 33 6.24 5.83 -8.52
N TYR A 34 6.52 4.92 -7.57
CA TYR A 34 6.02 5.10 -6.21
C TYR A 34 6.68 6.30 -5.51
N PHE A 35 7.97 6.53 -5.75
CA PHE A 35 8.67 7.68 -5.18
C PHE A 35 8.05 9.01 -5.68
N THR A 36 7.73 9.10 -6.97
CA THR A 36 6.99 10.24 -7.53
C THR A 36 5.62 10.41 -6.86
N MET A 37 4.86 9.33 -6.69
CA MET A 37 3.53 9.41 -6.03
C MET A 37 3.62 9.87 -4.57
N ILE A 38 4.63 9.39 -3.80
CA ILE A 38 4.87 9.84 -2.42
C ILE A 38 5.16 11.35 -2.41
N ASN A 39 6.03 11.83 -3.30
CA ASN A 39 6.37 13.26 -3.38
C ASN A 39 5.17 14.13 -3.74
N GLU A 40 4.35 13.71 -4.71
CA GLU A 40 3.12 14.42 -5.08
C GLU A 40 2.15 14.54 -3.90
N ILE A 41 1.98 13.46 -3.12
CA ILE A 41 1.15 13.50 -1.91
C ILE A 41 1.77 14.46 -0.89
N MET A 42 3.07 14.37 -0.62
CA MET A 42 3.76 15.27 0.31
C MET A 42 3.63 16.75 -0.08
N GLU A 43 3.73 17.07 -1.37
CA GLU A 43 3.50 18.43 -1.88
C GLU A 43 2.06 18.90 -1.63
N MET A 44 1.06 18.07 -1.90
CA MET A 44 -0.34 18.40 -1.63
C MET A 44 -0.60 18.63 -0.15
N LEU A 45 -0.01 17.79 0.70
CA LEU A 45 -0.09 17.94 2.15
C LEU A 45 0.59 19.23 2.61
N ASN A 46 1.72 19.64 2.01
CA ASN A 46 2.43 20.85 2.44
C ASN A 46 1.80 22.17 1.94
N LYS A 47 0.94 22.13 0.91
CA LYS A 47 0.26 23.34 0.39
C LYS A 47 -0.82 23.89 1.32
N SER A 48 -1.38 23.07 2.19
CA SER A 48 -2.41 23.49 3.14
C SER A 48 -1.78 23.67 4.52
N PRO A 49 -1.90 24.85 5.16
CA PRO A 49 -1.43 25.03 6.53
C PRO A 49 -2.18 24.06 7.44
N SER A 50 -1.44 23.26 8.21
CA SER A 50 -2.05 22.42 9.24
C SER A 50 -2.53 23.34 10.36
N PRO A 51 -3.81 23.29 10.77
CA PRO A 51 -4.32 24.14 11.85
C PRO A 51 -3.74 23.75 13.23
N SER A 52 -3.09 22.57 13.35
CA SER A 52 -2.52 22.08 14.60
C SER A 52 -1.14 21.46 14.37
N GLU A 53 -0.15 21.98 15.11
CA GLU A 53 1.21 21.44 15.24
C GLU A 53 1.33 20.38 16.34
N GLU A 54 0.21 19.86 16.85
CA GLU A 54 0.24 18.81 17.87
C GLU A 54 1.04 17.61 17.36
N PRO A 55 2.14 17.25 18.04
CA PRO A 55 2.98 16.15 17.60
C PRO A 55 2.21 14.84 17.73
N LEU A 56 2.46 13.90 16.81
CA LEU A 56 1.95 12.54 16.96
C LEU A 56 2.46 11.95 18.28
N ASP A 57 1.57 11.32 19.03
CA ASP A 57 1.94 10.61 20.25
C ASP A 57 2.77 9.36 19.91
N SER A 58 3.33 8.73 20.96
CA SER A 58 4.20 7.57 20.79
C SER A 58 3.45 6.36 20.19
N ASN A 59 2.20 6.14 20.58
CA ASN A 59 1.40 5.01 20.13
C ASN A 59 0.99 5.19 18.66
N GLU A 60 0.62 6.41 18.27
CA GLU A 60 0.33 6.75 16.87
C GLU A 60 1.55 6.52 15.98
N LYS A 61 2.74 6.95 16.42
CA LYS A 61 3.99 6.73 15.69
C LYS A 61 4.30 5.23 15.54
N GLU A 62 4.17 4.47 16.62
CA GLU A 62 4.40 3.02 16.61
C GLU A 62 3.43 2.32 15.66
N THR A 63 2.14 2.64 15.75
CA THR A 63 1.08 2.10 14.89
C THR A 63 1.34 2.37 13.41
N LEU A 64 1.87 3.54 13.07
CA LEU A 64 2.18 3.94 11.69
C LEU A 64 3.46 3.32 11.15
N LEU A 65 4.41 2.93 12.01
CA LEU A 65 5.69 2.33 11.63
C LEU A 65 5.65 0.79 11.59
N GLU A 66 4.63 0.17 12.16
CA GLU A 66 4.45 -1.29 12.19
C GLU A 66 4.14 -1.85 10.79
N ASP A 67 5.04 -2.67 10.26
CA ASP A 67 4.92 -3.27 8.91
C ASP A 67 3.62 -4.05 8.73
N THR A 68 3.18 -4.78 9.76
CA THR A 68 1.95 -5.57 9.71
C THR A 68 0.68 -4.72 9.66
N LEU A 69 0.78 -3.42 10.01
CA LEU A 69 -0.30 -2.44 10.00
C LEU A 69 -0.24 -1.50 8.79
N LEU A 70 0.78 -1.57 7.93
CA LEU A 70 0.85 -0.72 6.72
C LEU A 70 -0.40 -0.82 5.86
N ARG A 71 -0.85 -2.04 5.56
CA ARG A 71 -2.04 -2.24 4.73
C ARG A 71 -3.35 -1.80 5.42
N PRO A 72 -3.64 -2.21 6.66
CA PRO A 72 -4.79 -1.67 7.40
C PRO A 72 -4.78 -0.13 7.52
N ASN A 73 -3.62 0.48 7.78
CA ASN A 73 -3.48 1.93 7.84
C ASN A 73 -3.77 2.59 6.49
N LEU A 74 -3.31 2.00 5.37
CA LEU A 74 -3.65 2.47 4.03
C LEU A 74 -5.17 2.52 3.82
N ASP A 75 -5.88 1.47 4.23
CA ASP A 75 -7.33 1.40 4.09
C ASP A 75 -8.03 2.53 4.89
N VAL A 76 -7.51 2.87 6.08
CA VAL A 76 -7.98 4.04 6.85
C VAL A 76 -7.74 5.35 6.09
N PHE A 77 -6.55 5.56 5.53
CA PHE A 77 -6.24 6.77 4.76
C PHE A 77 -7.07 6.87 3.47
N LEU A 78 -7.36 5.75 2.80
CA LEU A 78 -8.25 5.71 1.64
C LEU A 78 -9.67 6.13 2.03
N ASN A 79 -10.18 5.63 3.14
CA ASN A 79 -11.49 6.04 3.64
C ASN A 79 -11.50 7.53 4.00
N ALA A 80 -10.52 8.01 4.77
CA ALA A 80 -10.43 9.40 5.19
C ALA A 80 -10.26 10.36 4.00
N SER A 81 -9.35 10.08 3.07
CA SER A 81 -9.08 10.93 1.90
C SER A 81 -10.29 11.12 1.00
N SER A 82 -11.14 10.08 0.86
CA SER A 82 -12.37 10.17 0.07
C SER A 82 -13.42 11.14 0.62
N LYS A 83 -13.33 11.51 1.90
CA LYS A 83 -14.22 12.49 2.56
C LYS A 83 -13.80 13.94 2.32
N PHE A 84 -12.56 14.18 1.88
CA PHE A 84 -12.06 15.53 1.63
C PHE A 84 -12.18 15.92 0.15
N HIS A 85 -12.67 17.13 -0.12
CA HIS A 85 -12.79 17.64 -1.48
C HIS A 85 -11.41 17.96 -2.11
N LYS A 86 -11.37 17.97 -3.45
CA LYS A 86 -10.20 18.36 -4.27
C LYS A 86 -8.93 17.58 -3.91
N ASN A 87 -8.10 18.11 -3.00
CA ASN A 87 -6.83 17.50 -2.60
C ASN A 87 -7.04 16.09 -2.03
N GLY A 88 -8.13 15.86 -1.29
CA GLY A 88 -8.47 14.52 -0.79
C GLY A 88 -8.60 13.47 -1.90
N LEU A 89 -9.33 13.80 -2.96
CA LEU A 89 -9.52 12.91 -4.11
C LEU A 89 -8.22 12.65 -4.89
N LEU A 90 -7.35 13.66 -5.02
CA LEU A 90 -6.05 13.49 -5.66
C LEU A 90 -5.14 12.58 -4.84
N ILE A 91 -5.09 12.78 -3.52
CA ILE A 91 -4.37 11.90 -2.60
C ILE A 91 -4.93 10.49 -2.66
N TRP A 92 -6.25 10.33 -2.64
CA TRP A 92 -6.92 9.03 -2.72
C TRP A 92 -6.54 8.25 -3.99
N ASN A 93 -6.45 8.94 -5.13
CA ASN A 93 -6.03 8.33 -6.39
C ASN A 93 -4.59 7.78 -6.31
N ASN A 94 -3.65 8.56 -5.79
CA ASN A 94 -2.27 8.10 -5.62
C ASN A 94 -2.17 6.98 -4.56
N LEU A 95 -2.93 7.06 -3.47
CA LEU A 95 -2.90 6.05 -2.40
C LEU A 95 -3.34 4.65 -2.86
N LYS A 96 -4.30 4.55 -3.78
CA LYS A 96 -4.75 3.24 -4.29
C LYS A 96 -3.66 2.47 -5.03
N GLU A 97 -2.72 3.17 -5.67
CA GLU A 97 -1.65 2.53 -6.43
C GLU A 97 -0.68 1.75 -5.52
N PHE A 98 -0.69 2.01 -4.20
CA PHE A 98 0.09 1.24 -3.23
C PHE A 98 -0.60 -0.05 -2.78
N LEU A 99 -1.90 -0.24 -3.04
CA LEU A 99 -2.63 -1.45 -2.69
C LEU A 99 -1.94 -2.74 -3.18
N PRO A 100 -1.54 -2.88 -4.46
CA PRO A 100 -0.87 -4.08 -4.94
C PRO A 100 0.57 -4.25 -4.41
N LEU A 101 1.17 -3.22 -3.80
CA LEU A 101 2.56 -3.25 -3.34
C LEU A 101 2.70 -3.82 -1.92
N LEU A 102 1.62 -3.76 -1.15
CA LEU A 102 1.57 -4.21 0.23
C LEU A 102 1.07 -5.66 0.33
N PRO A 103 1.58 -6.45 1.29
CA PRO A 103 1.06 -7.78 1.55
C PRO A 103 -0.41 -7.72 1.96
N THR A 104 -1.12 -8.83 1.75
CA THR A 104 -2.49 -8.98 2.27
C THR A 104 -2.45 -8.84 3.79
N PRO A 105 -3.36 -8.06 4.39
CA PRO A 105 -3.30 -7.77 5.81
C PRO A 105 -3.47 -9.08 6.62
N THR A 106 -2.58 -9.31 7.56
CA THR A 106 -2.79 -10.24 8.69
C THR A 106 -2.64 -9.41 9.97
N PRO A 107 -3.61 -8.54 10.30
CA PRO A 107 -3.39 -7.51 11.30
C PRO A 107 -3.14 -8.13 12.68
N ARG A 108 -2.09 -7.67 13.35
CA ARG A 108 -1.83 -7.93 14.77
C ARG A 108 -1.91 -6.61 15.53
N GLY A 109 -3.10 -6.02 15.58
CA GLY A 109 -3.30 -4.73 16.22
C GLY A 109 -4.42 -3.93 15.57
N GLU A 110 -4.71 -2.78 16.15
CA GLU A 110 -5.68 -1.82 15.60
C GLU A 110 -4.95 -0.85 14.64
N PRO A 111 -5.53 -0.54 13.47
CA PRO A 111 -4.98 0.46 12.59
C PRO A 111 -5.09 1.85 13.21
N ILE A 112 -4.34 2.79 12.65
CA ILE A 112 -4.39 4.20 13.03
C ILE A 112 -5.82 4.74 12.94
N SER A 113 -6.23 5.59 13.88
CA SER A 113 -7.49 6.31 13.80
C SER A 113 -7.27 7.72 13.24
N ILE A 114 -8.20 8.19 12.41
CA ILE A 114 -8.22 9.57 11.90
C ILE A 114 -9.47 10.26 12.44
N MET A 115 -9.29 11.42 13.07
CA MET A 115 -10.39 12.25 13.53
C MET A 115 -11.27 12.67 12.34
N GLU A 116 -12.57 12.47 12.45
CA GLU A 116 -13.49 12.76 11.36
C GLU A 116 -13.45 14.23 10.93
N ASN A 117 -13.39 14.46 9.61
CA ASN A 117 -13.34 15.78 8.99
C ASN A 117 -12.18 16.68 9.46
N ASN A 118 -11.17 16.12 10.14
CA ASN A 118 -10.01 16.86 10.61
C ASN A 118 -8.85 16.72 9.61
N TRP A 119 -8.72 17.72 8.74
CA TRP A 119 -7.63 17.76 7.75
C TRP A 119 -6.23 17.77 8.39
N GLY A 120 -6.05 18.46 9.52
CA GLY A 120 -4.75 18.54 10.21
C GLY A 120 -4.31 17.20 10.78
N ASP A 121 -5.23 16.47 11.41
CA ASP A 121 -4.97 15.12 11.92
C ASP A 121 -4.62 14.15 10.78
N PHE A 122 -5.45 14.14 9.73
CA PHE A 122 -5.20 13.36 8.51
C PHE A 122 -3.82 13.68 7.91
N GLN A 123 -3.48 14.96 7.76
CA GLN A 123 -2.23 15.42 7.16
C GLN A 123 -1.00 14.96 7.94
N ARG A 124 -0.99 15.11 9.28
CA ARG A 124 0.14 14.70 10.12
C ARG A 124 0.37 13.19 10.08
N LYS A 125 -0.72 12.43 10.25
CA LYS A 125 -0.67 10.97 10.26
C LYS A 125 -0.27 10.42 8.89
N LEU A 126 -0.79 11.00 7.81
CA LEU A 126 -0.45 10.56 6.46
C LEU A 126 1.01 10.85 6.13
N LYS A 127 1.58 12.00 6.53
CA LYS A 127 3.02 12.28 6.35
C LYS A 127 3.88 11.18 6.98
N LYS A 128 3.58 10.83 8.24
CA LYS A 128 4.33 9.79 8.93
C LYS A 128 4.13 8.40 8.32
N TYR A 129 2.92 8.08 7.87
CA TYR A 129 2.65 6.86 7.12
C TYR A 129 3.45 6.77 5.82
N LEU A 130 3.58 7.87 5.07
CA LEU A 130 4.35 7.89 3.82
C LEU A 130 5.85 7.65 4.06
N GLU A 131 6.41 8.15 5.18
CA GLU A 131 7.77 7.80 5.59
C GLU A 131 7.92 6.30 5.87
N ALA A 132 6.96 5.71 6.59
CA ALA A 132 6.95 4.27 6.87
C ALA A 132 6.85 3.46 5.57
N LEU A 133 5.96 3.88 4.67
CA LEU A 133 5.75 3.25 3.37
C LEU A 133 6.99 3.33 2.48
N ASP A 134 7.64 4.49 2.40
CA ASP A 134 8.88 4.65 1.64
C ASP A 134 10.00 3.75 2.19
N ASN A 135 10.16 3.70 3.52
CA ASN A 135 11.13 2.81 4.16
C ASN A 135 10.86 1.33 3.85
N PHE A 136 9.60 0.90 3.94
CA PHE A 136 9.19 -0.47 3.62
C PHE A 136 9.47 -0.83 2.16
N LEU A 137 9.11 0.04 1.21
CA LEU A 137 9.32 -0.20 -0.21
C LEU A 137 10.80 -0.18 -0.58
N ASN A 138 11.59 0.74 0.00
CA ASN A 138 13.03 0.80 -0.22
C ASN A 138 13.75 -0.42 0.36
N PHE A 139 13.33 -0.94 1.51
CA PHE A 139 13.88 -2.20 2.06
C PHE A 139 13.52 -3.40 1.17
N LYS A 140 12.28 -3.50 0.70
CA LYS A 140 11.81 -4.57 -0.19
C LYS A 140 12.51 -4.59 -1.55
N ASN A 141 13.01 -3.44 -2.02
CA ASN A 141 13.75 -3.31 -3.28
C ASN A 141 15.27 -3.47 -3.13
N LYS A 142 15.80 -3.72 -1.92
CA LYS A 142 17.21 -4.09 -1.76
C LYS A 142 17.41 -5.56 -2.16
N PRO A 143 18.42 -5.86 -3.01
CA PRO A 143 18.73 -7.22 -3.43
C PRO A 143 19.22 -8.10 -2.27
#